data_AF-A0A811KED9-F1
#
_entry.id   AF-A0A811KED9-F1
#
_cell.length_a   1.000
_cell.length_b   1.000
_cell.length_c   1.000
_cell.angle_alpha   90.00
_cell.angle_beta   90.00
_cell.angle_gamma   90.00
#
_symmetry.space_group_name_H-M   'P 1'
#
loop_
_entity.id
_entity.type
_entity.pdbx_description
1 polymer ?
#
loop_
_entity_poly.entity_id
_entity_poly.type
_entity_poly.pdbx_seq_one_letter_code
_entity_poly.pdbx_strand_id
1 'polypeptide(L)'
;MAAKPHAISYRSPKHLYPLELDPQIKTDTAKEPVSAQPPRKPHTSSKKVLLNYVSILCLLPLALADNETTYEETTRTPKVPDCTLDHCAPWAWECCSALQKTEIQYKCNFHEWYYTRDYIADTESVHRCDHTSSCYESTCEEVDLDDEIDEFSKSVRKAPSYSHCTRACGGLVCGCFFLTPACNFWRLYASPNLTYIYRVGQCPTWTPVVHLIVQQQNTTIPLTLSNGESYNHEGITFTLQSTSQPQLPILQLPLIINDDKAQAIMTAASTLGQPIVGSVGTMQCDEKSARNFRCTFPHEICNCIPSDFDTKCTCTYTNPMELWDLPEVRLPLSSGPVTINYLDKEITNNNPQSYYMQN
;
A
#
# COMPACT_ATOMS: atom_id res chain seq x y z
N MET A 1 -48.04 -6.12 -29.13
CA MET A 1 -46.83 -6.57 -29.84
C MET A 1 -45.65 -6.34 -28.89
N ALA A 2 -44.82 -7.34 -28.64
CA ALA A 2 -43.70 -7.24 -27.69
C ALA A 2 -42.38 -7.07 -28.43
N ALA A 3 -41.60 -6.06 -28.05
CA ALA A 3 -40.24 -5.87 -28.57
C ALA A 3 -39.28 -6.87 -27.91
N LYS A 4 -38.40 -7.50 -28.70
CA LYS A 4 -37.34 -8.37 -28.18
C LYS A 4 -36.17 -7.50 -27.67
N PRO A 5 -35.60 -7.79 -26.50
CA PRO A 5 -34.31 -7.21 -26.12
C PRO A 5 -33.20 -7.82 -27.00
N HIS A 6 -32.37 -6.97 -27.60
CA HIS A 6 -31.15 -7.40 -28.27
C HIS A 6 -30.05 -7.63 -27.21
N ALA A 7 -29.79 -8.89 -26.89
CA ALA A 7 -28.64 -9.28 -26.07
C ALA A 7 -27.40 -9.43 -26.96
N ILE A 8 -26.40 -8.57 -26.77
CA ILE A 8 -25.09 -8.70 -27.41
C ILE A 8 -24.23 -9.62 -26.53
N SER A 9 -24.02 -10.86 -26.99
CA SER A 9 -23.22 -11.87 -26.30
C SER A 9 -21.81 -11.93 -26.89
N TYR A 10 -20.80 -11.58 -26.09
CA TYR A 10 -19.40 -11.76 -26.48
C TYR A 10 -18.90 -13.19 -26.19
N ARG A 11 -18.29 -13.82 -27.20
CA ARG A 11 -17.48 -15.03 -27.02
C ARG A 11 -16.02 -14.65 -26.74
N SER A 12 -15.48 -15.15 -25.64
CA SER A 12 -14.04 -15.05 -25.34
C SER A 12 -13.20 -15.82 -26.39
N PRO A 13 -12.08 -15.27 -26.88
CA PRO A 13 -11.11 -16.01 -27.68
C PRO A 13 -10.42 -17.10 -26.86
N LYS A 14 -10.56 -18.36 -27.26
CA LYS A 14 -9.76 -19.45 -26.71
C LYS A 14 -8.32 -19.33 -27.22
N HIS A 15 -7.36 -19.07 -26.33
CA HIS A 15 -5.98 -19.50 -26.55
C HIS A 15 -5.40 -20.14 -25.28
N LEU A 16 -5.05 -21.41 -25.41
CA LEU A 16 -4.16 -22.14 -24.50
C LEU A 16 -2.73 -21.67 -24.74
N TYR A 17 -1.89 -21.67 -23.70
CA TYR A 17 -0.79 -22.64 -23.55
C TYR A 17 -0.25 -22.60 -22.09
N PRO A 18 0.36 -23.68 -21.58
CA PRO A 18 0.74 -23.80 -20.18
C PRO A 18 2.12 -23.21 -19.90
N LEU A 19 2.39 -22.95 -18.62
CA LEU A 19 3.75 -22.92 -18.09
C LEU A 19 3.85 -23.92 -16.95
N GLU A 20 4.55 -25.02 -17.23
CA GLU A 20 5.05 -25.95 -16.23
C GLU A 20 6.02 -25.21 -15.31
N LEU A 21 5.88 -25.39 -14.00
CA LEU A 21 6.82 -24.91 -12.99
C LEU A 21 7.35 -26.11 -12.22
N ASP A 22 8.64 -26.40 -12.35
CA ASP A 22 9.41 -27.04 -11.28
C ASP A 22 10.88 -26.58 -11.36
N PRO A 23 11.58 -26.34 -10.22
CA PRO A 23 12.85 -25.64 -10.21
C PRO A 23 14.03 -26.62 -10.20
N GLN A 24 15.23 -26.10 -10.52
CA GLN A 24 16.47 -26.69 -10.05
C GLN A 24 17.34 -25.63 -9.39
N ILE A 25 17.40 -25.72 -8.06
CA ILE A 25 18.27 -24.93 -7.20
C ILE A 25 19.70 -25.44 -7.37
N LYS A 26 20.66 -24.54 -7.62
CA LYS A 26 22.06 -24.79 -7.30
C LYS A 26 22.56 -23.75 -6.32
N THR A 27 22.70 -24.19 -5.08
CA THR A 27 23.56 -23.58 -4.07
C THR A 27 25.00 -23.56 -4.56
N ASP A 28 25.73 -22.48 -4.29
CA ASP A 28 27.18 -22.61 -4.04
C ASP A 28 27.70 -21.56 -3.05
N THR A 29 28.82 -21.88 -2.43
CA THR A 29 29.18 -21.39 -1.08
C THR A 29 30.23 -20.26 -1.09
N ALA A 30 30.22 -19.44 -0.04
CA ALA A 30 31.05 -18.24 0.13
C ALA A 30 32.58 -18.46 0.15
N LYS A 31 33.33 -17.39 -0.19
CA LYS A 31 34.66 -17.08 0.40
C LYS A 31 35.04 -15.59 0.25
N GLU A 32 35.49 -15.02 1.37
CA GLU A 32 36.09 -13.69 1.58
C GLU A 32 37.63 -13.70 1.34
N PRO A 33 38.41 -12.63 1.58
CA PRO A 33 38.20 -11.19 1.29
C PRO A 33 39.45 -10.54 0.61
N VAL A 34 39.31 -9.35 -0.02
CA VAL A 34 40.47 -8.47 -0.34
C VAL A 34 40.15 -6.98 -0.13
N SER A 35 41.10 -6.25 0.44
CA SER A 35 41.04 -4.82 0.79
C SER A 35 41.60 -3.89 -0.31
N ALA A 36 41.04 -2.67 -0.47
CA ALA A 36 41.81 -1.40 -0.50
C ALA A 36 40.98 -0.13 -0.91
N GLN A 37 40.76 0.77 0.05
CA GLN A 37 40.85 2.26 -0.01
C GLN A 37 40.05 3.13 -1.04
N PRO A 38 39.83 4.45 -0.72
CA PRO A 38 38.69 5.21 -1.26
C PRO A 38 38.99 6.14 -2.46
N PRO A 39 37.96 6.57 -3.23
CA PRO A 39 38.12 7.47 -4.36
C PRO A 39 38.34 8.94 -3.96
N ARG A 40 39.23 9.62 -4.70
CA ARG A 40 39.48 11.07 -4.61
C ARG A 40 38.43 11.88 -5.39
N LYS A 41 38.18 13.10 -4.94
CA LYS A 41 37.45 14.14 -5.70
C LYS A 41 38.16 14.48 -7.02
N PRO A 42 37.44 14.72 -8.13
CA PRO A 42 37.96 15.46 -9.28
C PRO A 42 37.73 16.97 -9.13
N HIS A 43 38.67 17.75 -9.67
CA HIS A 43 38.63 19.21 -9.70
C HIS A 43 37.86 19.74 -10.92
N THR A 44 37.45 21.00 -10.83
CA THR A 44 36.92 21.81 -11.93
C THR A 44 37.88 21.94 -13.12
N SER A 45 37.36 21.92 -14.35
CA SER A 45 37.92 22.69 -15.47
C SER A 45 36.89 22.98 -16.56
N SER A 46 37.04 24.16 -17.19
CA SER A 46 36.13 24.73 -18.18
C SER A 46 36.61 24.47 -19.61
N LYS A 47 35.69 24.41 -20.59
CA LYS A 47 35.96 24.85 -21.97
C LYS A 47 34.68 25.23 -22.73
N LYS A 48 34.76 26.33 -23.48
CA LYS A 48 33.68 26.96 -24.28
C LYS A 48 33.79 26.59 -25.76
N VAL A 49 32.65 26.43 -26.45
CA VAL A 49 32.41 26.57 -27.91
C VAL A 49 30.88 26.85 -28.02
N LEU A 50 30.30 28.04 -28.32
CA LEU A 50 30.34 28.96 -29.49
C LEU A 50 30.03 28.25 -30.82
N LEU A 51 29.08 28.61 -31.69
CA LEU A 51 28.10 29.70 -31.79
C LEU A 51 26.69 29.05 -32.08
N ASN A 52 25.61 29.68 -32.55
CA ASN A 52 25.33 31.05 -33.01
C ASN A 52 23.83 31.41 -32.89
N TYR A 53 23.48 32.68 -33.10
CA TYR A 53 22.10 33.17 -33.32
C TYR A 53 22.16 34.37 -34.28
N VAL A 54 21.28 34.43 -35.28
CA VAL A 54 21.11 35.62 -36.13
C VAL A 54 19.62 35.91 -36.28
N SER A 55 19.19 37.05 -35.75
CA SER A 55 17.85 37.62 -35.93
C SER A 55 17.95 38.84 -36.85
N ILE A 56 17.04 38.97 -37.81
CA ILE A 56 16.80 40.24 -38.53
C ILE A 56 15.30 40.49 -38.62
N LEU A 57 14.86 41.65 -38.11
CA LEU A 57 13.52 42.22 -38.34
C LEU A 57 13.54 43.12 -39.59
N CYS A 58 12.41 43.17 -40.31
CA CYS A 58 11.91 44.32 -41.08
C CYS A 58 10.37 44.20 -41.09
N LEU A 59 9.60 45.05 -40.40
CA LEU A 59 9.19 46.43 -40.74
C LEU A 59 8.11 46.53 -41.86
N LEU A 60 6.88 46.80 -41.39
CA LEU A 60 5.73 47.44 -42.08
C LEU A 60 6.01 48.98 -42.28
N PRO A 61 5.15 49.85 -42.91
CA PRO A 61 3.69 49.71 -43.08
C PRO A 61 3.02 50.39 -44.32
N LEU A 62 1.65 50.39 -44.34
CA LEU A 62 0.69 51.26 -45.07
C LEU A 62 0.65 51.20 -46.63
N ALA A 63 -0.45 51.48 -47.35
CA ALA A 63 -1.91 51.48 -47.10
C ALA A 63 -2.65 51.76 -48.44
N LEU A 64 -3.99 51.79 -48.42
CA LEU A 64 -4.99 52.02 -49.51
C LEU A 64 -5.50 50.74 -50.17
N ALA A 65 -6.77 50.59 -50.58
CA ALA A 65 -8.10 51.13 -50.21
C ALA A 65 -9.02 50.61 -51.33
N ASP A 66 -10.19 50.12 -50.94
CA ASP A 66 -11.44 50.00 -51.72
C ASP A 66 -11.42 49.36 -53.13
N ASN A 67 -12.07 48.20 -53.25
CA ASN A 67 -13.28 48.16 -54.07
C ASN A 67 -14.22 47.02 -53.63
N GLU A 68 -15.49 47.34 -53.39
CA GLU A 68 -16.54 46.34 -53.18
C GLU A 68 -16.88 45.66 -54.52
N THR A 69 -17.01 44.33 -54.54
CA THR A 69 -17.94 43.67 -55.46
C THR A 69 -18.49 42.41 -54.81
N THR A 70 -19.81 42.41 -54.63
CA THR A 70 -20.59 41.36 -53.99
C THR A 70 -20.58 40.07 -54.82
N TYR A 71 -20.29 38.95 -54.17
CA TYR A 71 -20.64 37.62 -54.67
C TYR A 71 -21.50 36.91 -53.62
N GLU A 72 -22.71 36.51 -54.02
CA GLU A 72 -23.61 35.74 -53.16
C GLU A 72 -23.11 34.29 -53.01
N GLU A 73 -22.21 34.07 -52.07
CA GLU A 73 -21.89 32.70 -51.64
C GLU A 73 -23.08 32.15 -50.83
N THR A 74 -23.88 31.30 -51.49
CA THR A 74 -25.04 30.65 -50.88
C THR A 74 -24.56 29.74 -49.75
N THR A 75 -24.60 30.26 -48.53
CA THR A 75 -24.28 29.55 -47.29
C THR A 75 -25.34 28.50 -46.99
N ARG A 76 -25.31 27.39 -47.74
CA ARG A 76 -25.80 26.12 -47.22
C ARG A 76 -24.85 25.71 -46.10
N THR A 77 -25.23 26.05 -44.88
CA THR A 77 -24.85 25.23 -43.73
C THR A 77 -25.16 23.76 -44.10
N PRO A 78 -24.22 22.83 -43.98
CA PRO A 78 -24.57 21.42 -44.06
C PRO A 78 -25.55 21.18 -42.92
N LYS A 79 -26.80 20.92 -43.27
CA LYS A 79 -27.85 20.60 -42.30
C LYS A 79 -27.41 19.31 -41.64
N VAL A 80 -26.93 19.40 -40.39
CA VAL A 80 -26.61 18.21 -39.57
C VAL A 80 -27.86 17.33 -39.65
N PRO A 81 -27.74 16.07 -40.12
CA PRO A 81 -28.91 15.20 -40.23
C PRO A 81 -29.50 15.02 -38.84
N ASP A 82 -30.83 15.07 -38.77
CA ASP A 82 -31.59 14.90 -37.53
C ASP A 82 -31.47 13.41 -37.12
N CYS A 83 -30.39 13.07 -36.41
CA CYS A 83 -29.96 11.69 -36.18
C CYS A 83 -30.97 10.96 -35.27
N THR A 84 -31.93 10.25 -35.88
CA THR A 84 -32.75 9.28 -35.14
C THR A 84 -32.02 7.95 -34.97
N LEU A 85 -32.44 7.16 -33.98
CA LEU A 85 -31.81 5.88 -33.59
C LEU A 85 -31.61 4.89 -34.75
N ASP A 86 -32.47 4.95 -35.78
CA ASP A 86 -32.43 4.07 -36.96
C ASP A 86 -31.34 4.43 -37.98
N HIS A 87 -30.63 5.56 -37.82
CA HIS A 87 -29.62 6.04 -38.79
C HIS A 87 -28.20 5.49 -38.56
N CYS A 88 -27.97 4.60 -37.59
CA CYS A 88 -26.69 3.91 -37.46
C CYS A 88 -26.53 2.85 -38.55
N ALA A 89 -26.04 3.27 -39.72
CA ALA A 89 -25.79 2.41 -40.88
C ALA A 89 -24.38 2.66 -41.45
N PRO A 90 -23.78 1.71 -42.20
CA PRO A 90 -22.41 1.83 -42.73
C PRO A 90 -22.16 3.06 -43.64
N TRP A 91 -23.21 3.71 -44.12
CA TRP A 91 -23.18 4.89 -44.99
C TRP A 91 -23.51 6.21 -44.25
N ALA A 92 -23.79 6.16 -42.95
CA ALA A 92 -24.16 7.31 -42.11
C ALA A 92 -23.41 7.28 -40.75
N TRP A 93 -22.12 6.94 -40.79
CA TRP A 93 -21.25 6.80 -39.63
C TRP A 93 -21.17 8.06 -38.74
N GLU A 94 -21.43 9.25 -39.31
CA GLU A 94 -21.48 10.54 -38.59
C GLU A 94 -22.62 10.61 -37.55
N CYS A 95 -23.69 9.81 -37.70
CA CYS A 95 -24.74 9.66 -36.70
C CYS A 95 -24.47 8.55 -35.66
N CYS A 96 -23.38 7.79 -35.78
CA CYS A 96 -23.05 6.74 -34.82
C CYS A 96 -22.19 7.25 -33.67
N SER A 97 -22.63 6.97 -32.44
CA SER A 97 -21.83 7.19 -31.24
C SER A 97 -20.65 6.21 -31.21
N ALA A 98 -19.41 6.71 -31.28
CA ALA A 98 -18.19 5.92 -31.20
C ALA A 98 -17.66 5.88 -29.76
N LEU A 99 -17.24 4.71 -29.29
CA LEU A 99 -16.60 4.57 -27.98
C LEU A 99 -15.08 4.73 -28.11
N GLN A 100 -14.62 5.94 -27.84
CA GLN A 100 -13.24 6.37 -28.10
C GLN A 100 -12.24 5.85 -27.07
N LYS A 101 -12.62 5.82 -25.79
CA LYS A 101 -11.78 5.27 -24.72
C LYS A 101 -12.65 4.58 -23.68
N THR A 102 -12.26 3.38 -23.30
CA THR A 102 -12.74 2.68 -22.12
C THR A 102 -11.57 2.54 -21.15
N GLU A 103 -11.75 2.90 -19.89
CA GLU A 103 -10.81 2.62 -18.80
C GLU A 103 -11.55 1.92 -17.67
N ILE A 104 -11.09 0.73 -17.30
CA ILE A 104 -11.70 -0.06 -16.22
C ILE A 104 -10.81 0.07 -14.99
N GLN A 105 -11.32 0.80 -14.01
CA GLN A 105 -10.76 0.88 -12.67
C GLN A 105 -11.53 -0.07 -11.75
N TYR A 106 -10.81 -0.67 -10.80
CA TYR A 106 -11.39 -1.47 -9.73
C TYR A 106 -11.08 -0.77 -8.40
N LYS A 107 -12.12 -0.31 -7.68
CA LYS A 107 -11.97 0.26 -6.34
C LYS A 107 -11.94 -0.86 -5.30
N CYS A 108 -10.95 -0.85 -4.42
CA CYS A 108 -10.87 -1.81 -3.31
C CYS A 108 -11.97 -1.53 -2.28
N ASN A 109 -12.73 -2.57 -1.93
CA ASN A 109 -13.61 -2.53 -0.75
C ASN A 109 -12.77 -2.91 0.47
N PHE A 110 -11.93 -1.98 0.96
CA PHE A 110 -10.93 -2.27 1.99
C PHE A 110 -11.59 -2.77 3.29
N HIS A 111 -11.16 -3.94 3.74
CA HIS A 111 -11.53 -4.52 5.02
C HIS A 111 -10.33 -4.47 5.97
N GLU A 112 -10.44 -3.59 6.97
CA GLU A 112 -9.49 -3.48 8.06
C GLU A 112 -9.53 -4.72 8.96
N TRP A 113 -8.35 -5.16 9.39
CA TRP A 113 -8.16 -6.25 10.35
C TRP A 113 -7.79 -5.73 11.73
N TYR A 114 -6.79 -4.85 11.80
CA TYR A 114 -6.27 -4.26 13.05
C TYR A 114 -5.44 -3.00 12.76
N TYR A 115 -5.13 -2.29 13.84
CA TYR A 115 -4.15 -1.23 13.86
C TYR A 115 -2.81 -1.72 14.42
N THR A 116 -1.71 -1.12 13.94
CA THR A 116 -0.37 -1.39 14.45
C THR A 116 0.46 -0.09 14.56
N ARG A 117 1.65 -0.20 15.13
CA ARG A 117 2.54 0.88 15.56
C ARG A 117 4.00 0.47 15.31
N ASP A 118 4.87 1.44 15.03
CA ASP A 118 6.31 1.20 15.11
C ASP A 118 6.75 1.17 16.59
N TYR A 119 7.51 0.15 16.99
CA TYR A 119 7.94 -0.06 18.37
C TYR A 119 9.40 -0.52 18.49
N ILE A 120 9.95 -0.34 19.69
CA ILE A 120 11.21 -0.93 20.15
C ILE A 120 10.87 -1.85 21.32
N ALA A 121 11.15 -3.15 21.17
CA ALA A 121 11.08 -4.12 22.26
C ALA A 121 12.40 -4.12 23.04
N ASP A 122 12.33 -3.99 24.36
CA ASP A 122 13.48 -3.87 25.26
C ASP A 122 13.17 -4.49 26.64
N THR A 123 14.17 -4.60 27.52
CA THR A 123 14.01 -5.17 28.87
C THR A 123 14.48 -4.26 29.99
N GLU A 124 13.69 -4.19 31.05
CA GLU A 124 14.11 -3.61 32.34
C GLU A 124 14.30 -4.75 33.35
N SER A 125 15.44 -4.76 34.06
CA SER A 125 15.81 -5.79 35.03
C SER A 125 16.06 -5.18 36.40
N VAL A 126 15.65 -5.86 37.47
CA VAL A 126 15.84 -5.43 38.86
C VAL A 126 16.22 -6.64 39.73
N HIS A 127 17.48 -6.65 40.18
CA HIS A 127 17.97 -7.58 41.17
C HIS A 127 17.49 -7.20 42.59
N ARG A 128 16.97 -8.19 43.33
CA ARG A 128 16.56 -8.09 44.74
C ARG A 128 17.10 -9.30 45.50
N CYS A 129 17.76 -9.04 46.63
CA CYS A 129 18.15 -10.09 47.55
C CYS A 129 16.93 -10.74 48.19
N ASP A 130 17.06 -12.00 48.62
CA ASP A 130 16.02 -12.67 49.40
C ASP A 130 15.65 -11.86 50.65
N HIS A 131 14.36 -11.91 51.00
CA HIS A 131 13.69 -11.12 52.03
C HIS A 131 13.78 -9.60 51.80
N THR A 132 13.93 -9.13 50.56
CA THR A 132 13.92 -7.70 50.23
C THR A 132 12.91 -7.35 49.13
N SER A 133 12.10 -6.32 49.41
CA SER A 133 11.08 -5.83 48.47
C SER A 133 10.10 -6.96 48.10
N SER A 134 9.87 -7.25 46.82
CA SER A 134 9.01 -8.35 46.37
C SER A 134 9.68 -9.73 46.43
N CYS A 135 10.99 -9.83 46.69
CA CYS A 135 11.72 -11.11 46.62
C CYS A 135 11.66 -11.92 47.92
N TYR A 136 11.04 -13.10 47.82
CA TYR A 136 11.01 -14.16 48.83
C TYR A 136 11.24 -15.54 48.18
N GLU A 137 11.49 -16.56 49.00
CA GLU A 137 11.99 -17.90 48.62
C GLU A 137 11.36 -18.57 47.37
N SER A 138 10.04 -18.45 47.20
CA SER A 138 9.26 -19.02 46.08
C SER A 138 8.78 -17.99 45.03
N THR A 139 9.08 -16.69 45.19
CA THR A 139 8.49 -15.65 44.33
C THR A 139 8.74 -15.88 42.85
N CYS A 140 9.95 -16.31 42.45
CA CYS A 140 10.23 -16.52 41.04
C CYS A 140 9.48 -17.69 40.39
N GLU A 141 8.93 -18.61 41.17
CA GLU A 141 8.06 -19.70 40.67
C GLU A 141 6.59 -19.27 40.58
N GLU A 142 6.23 -18.15 41.21
CA GLU A 142 4.86 -17.65 41.34
C GLU A 142 4.57 -16.43 40.44
N VAL A 143 5.61 -15.78 39.87
CA VAL A 143 5.44 -14.63 38.96
C VAL A 143 4.83 -15.06 37.62
N ASP A 144 3.65 -14.54 37.33
CA ASP A 144 2.94 -14.66 36.06
C ASP A 144 3.32 -13.54 35.08
N LEU A 145 3.05 -13.78 33.78
CA LEU A 145 3.39 -12.85 32.70
C LEU A 145 2.75 -11.46 32.84
N ASP A 146 1.56 -11.38 33.42
CA ASP A 146 0.81 -10.12 33.55
C ASP A 146 1.11 -9.36 34.87
N ASP A 147 1.93 -9.92 35.78
CA ASP A 147 2.13 -9.37 37.13
C ASP A 147 2.77 -7.97 37.15
N GLU A 148 2.14 -7.04 37.86
CA GLU A 148 2.66 -5.68 38.05
C GLU A 148 3.63 -5.63 39.24
N ILE A 149 4.92 -5.84 38.95
CA ILE A 149 6.00 -5.79 39.96
C ILE A 149 6.42 -4.32 40.19
N ASP A 150 6.19 -3.81 41.40
CA ASP A 150 6.35 -2.39 41.75
C ASP A 150 7.78 -1.85 41.59
N GLU A 151 8.78 -2.74 41.62
CA GLU A 151 10.19 -2.47 41.33
C GLU A 151 10.44 -1.81 39.98
N PHE A 152 9.63 -2.10 38.96
CA PHE A 152 9.83 -1.58 37.61
C PHE A 152 9.40 -0.11 37.47
N SER A 153 10.07 0.59 36.56
CA SER A 153 9.78 1.97 36.23
C SER A 153 8.31 2.17 35.82
N LYS A 154 7.74 3.31 36.21
CA LYS A 154 6.35 3.69 35.90
C LYS A 154 6.08 3.80 34.38
N SER A 155 7.13 3.95 33.58
CA SER A 155 7.10 3.85 32.12
C SER A 155 6.83 2.42 31.66
N VAL A 156 7.63 1.47 32.14
CA VAL A 156 7.57 0.05 31.73
C VAL A 156 6.28 -0.61 32.23
N ARG A 157 5.85 -0.34 33.47
CA ARG A 157 4.56 -0.85 34.00
C ARG A 157 3.32 -0.38 33.22
N LYS A 158 3.42 0.74 32.49
CA LYS A 158 2.33 1.26 31.66
C LYS A 158 2.42 0.86 30.19
N ALA A 159 3.55 0.33 29.77
CA ALA A 159 3.77 -0.15 28.42
C ALA A 159 3.17 -1.55 28.23
N PRO A 160 2.78 -1.93 27.00
CA PRO A 160 2.61 -3.34 26.63
C PRO A 160 3.85 -4.13 27.04
N SER A 161 3.69 -5.14 27.90
CA SER A 161 4.84 -5.76 28.57
C SER A 161 4.49 -7.06 29.30
N TYR A 162 5.51 -7.88 29.56
CA TYR A 162 5.43 -9.20 30.19
C TYR A 162 6.49 -9.35 31.30
N SER A 163 6.03 -9.65 32.52
CA SER A 163 6.88 -9.91 33.69
C SER A 163 7.46 -11.32 33.65
N HIS A 164 8.68 -11.44 34.17
CA HIS A 164 9.36 -12.69 34.40
C HIS A 164 10.24 -12.58 35.65
N CYS A 165 10.59 -13.72 36.24
CA CYS A 165 11.52 -13.79 37.35
C CYS A 165 12.47 -14.97 37.15
N THR A 166 13.73 -14.78 37.51
CA THR A 166 14.70 -15.87 37.58
C THR A 166 15.49 -15.80 38.87
N ARG A 167 15.71 -16.95 39.50
CA ARG A 167 16.64 -17.04 40.64
C ARG A 167 18.03 -16.56 40.22
N ALA A 168 18.61 -15.71 41.05
CA ALA A 168 19.91 -15.10 40.89
C ALA A 168 20.83 -15.45 42.07
N CYS A 169 22.12 -15.20 41.92
CA CYS A 169 23.10 -15.44 42.96
C CYS A 169 22.84 -14.60 44.21
N GLY A 170 22.84 -15.26 45.37
CA GLY A 170 22.74 -14.64 46.69
C GLY A 170 24.09 -14.52 47.40
N GLY A 171 24.04 -14.20 48.68
CA GLY A 171 25.21 -14.06 49.54
C GLY A 171 26.08 -12.82 49.28
N LEU A 172 27.08 -12.64 50.14
CA LEU A 172 27.90 -11.43 50.20
C LEU A 172 28.67 -11.13 48.90
N VAL A 173 28.98 -12.16 48.10
CA VAL A 173 29.63 -12.03 46.79
C VAL A 173 28.74 -11.28 45.78
N CYS A 174 27.41 -11.44 45.90
CA CYS A 174 26.42 -10.80 45.05
C CYS A 174 25.77 -9.58 45.71
N GLY A 175 26.32 -9.10 46.83
CA GLY A 175 25.81 -7.94 47.56
C GLY A 175 24.66 -8.24 48.53
N CYS A 176 24.31 -9.51 48.73
CA CYS A 176 23.19 -9.93 49.58
C CYS A 176 23.65 -10.42 50.96
N PHE A 177 22.85 -10.15 51.99
CA PHE A 177 23.17 -10.58 53.36
C PHE A 177 22.93 -12.09 53.57
N PHE A 178 21.82 -12.61 53.04
CA PHE A 178 21.47 -14.03 53.13
C PHE A 178 22.13 -14.85 52.02
N LEU A 179 22.46 -16.11 52.32
CA LEU A 179 23.03 -17.09 51.38
C LEU A 179 21.97 -17.78 50.50
N THR A 180 20.70 -17.49 50.73
CA THR A 180 19.57 -17.94 49.90
C THR A 180 19.59 -17.26 48.53
N PRO A 181 19.01 -17.86 47.47
CA PRO A 181 18.99 -17.28 46.13
C PRO A 181 18.28 -15.93 46.11
N ALA A 182 18.82 -14.98 45.37
CA ALA A 182 18.19 -13.70 45.07
C ALA A 182 17.16 -13.86 43.93
N CYS A 183 16.40 -12.80 43.65
CA CYS A 183 15.50 -12.69 42.51
C CYS A 183 16.06 -11.66 41.51
N ASN A 184 16.19 -12.03 40.24
CA ASN A 184 16.25 -11.08 39.14
C ASN A 184 14.86 -11.01 38.50
N PHE A 185 14.12 -9.95 38.81
CA PHE A 185 12.87 -9.63 38.15
C PHE A 185 13.21 -8.92 36.84
N TRP A 186 12.65 -9.36 35.71
CA TRP A 186 12.82 -8.66 34.44
C TRP A 186 11.51 -8.58 33.67
N ARG A 187 11.33 -7.49 32.92
CA ARG A 187 10.11 -7.23 32.17
C ARG A 187 10.44 -6.86 30.74
N LEU A 188 9.97 -7.69 29.81
CA LEU A 188 10.00 -7.39 28.38
C LEU A 188 8.91 -6.36 28.09
N TYR A 189 9.23 -5.25 27.43
CA TYR A 189 8.25 -4.21 27.12
C TYR A 189 8.45 -3.63 25.72
N ALA A 190 7.36 -3.16 25.12
CA ALA A 190 7.39 -2.35 23.90
C ALA A 190 7.38 -0.87 24.25
N SER A 191 8.17 -0.06 23.56
CA SER A 191 8.14 1.40 23.62
C SER A 191 7.84 1.99 22.23
N PRO A 192 7.11 3.12 22.12
CA PRO A 192 6.77 3.70 20.83
C PRO A 192 8.00 4.30 20.16
N ASN A 193 8.36 3.81 18.97
CA ASN A 193 9.45 4.37 18.18
C ASN A 193 8.99 5.66 17.47
N LEU A 194 7.81 5.60 16.85
CA LEU A 194 7.20 6.72 16.12
C LEU A 194 5.75 6.95 16.56
N THR A 195 5.22 8.12 16.19
CA THR A 195 3.85 8.54 16.53
C THR A 195 2.78 8.05 15.56
N TYR A 196 3.16 7.52 14.40
CA TYR A 196 2.25 7.06 13.35
C TYR A 196 1.38 5.88 13.78
N ILE A 197 0.17 5.83 13.22
CA ILE A 197 -0.75 4.71 13.35
C ILE A 197 -0.95 4.11 11.96
N TYR A 198 -0.89 2.79 11.88
CA TYR A 198 -1.03 2.05 10.64
C TYR A 198 -2.28 1.20 10.69
N ARG A 199 -3.10 1.26 9.63
CA ARG A 199 -4.21 0.32 9.41
C ARG A 199 -3.69 -0.86 8.61
N VAL A 200 -3.92 -2.09 9.07
CA VAL A 200 -3.61 -3.32 8.33
C VAL A 200 -4.92 -3.98 7.93
N GLY A 201 -4.99 -4.46 6.69
CA GLY A 201 -6.18 -5.12 6.16
C GLY A 201 -5.95 -5.65 4.74
N GLN A 202 -7.03 -5.97 4.04
CA GLN A 202 -6.97 -6.46 2.66
C GLN A 202 -8.15 -5.96 1.83
N CYS A 203 -8.13 -6.23 0.52
CA CYS A 203 -9.22 -5.99 -0.42
C CYS A 203 -9.96 -7.31 -0.74
N PRO A 204 -10.89 -7.80 0.12
CA PRO A 204 -11.57 -9.07 -0.14
C PRO A 204 -12.47 -9.04 -1.38
N THR A 205 -12.93 -7.84 -1.76
CA THR A 205 -13.69 -7.61 -3.00
C THR A 205 -13.25 -6.29 -3.63
N TRP A 206 -13.47 -6.18 -4.94
CA TRP A 206 -13.16 -5.00 -5.72
C TRP A 206 -14.38 -4.61 -6.56
N THR A 207 -14.78 -3.34 -6.49
CA THR A 207 -15.94 -2.80 -7.20
C THR A 207 -15.49 -2.20 -8.55
N PRO A 208 -16.00 -2.69 -9.69
CA PRO A 208 -15.64 -2.13 -11.00
C PRO A 208 -16.29 -0.76 -11.21
N VAL A 209 -15.48 0.16 -11.75
CA VAL A 209 -15.87 1.50 -12.19
C VAL A 209 -15.33 1.66 -13.61
N VAL A 210 -16.22 1.89 -14.57
CA VAL A 210 -15.85 2.02 -15.99
C VAL A 210 -15.99 3.47 -16.41
N HIS A 211 -14.87 4.10 -16.73
CA HIS A 211 -14.83 5.42 -17.34
C HIS A 211 -14.87 5.26 -18.86
N LEU A 212 -15.92 5.79 -19.48
CA LEU A 212 -16.13 5.77 -20.93
C LEU A 212 -16.01 7.19 -21.48
N ILE A 213 -15.44 7.29 -22.67
CA ILE A 213 -15.51 8.50 -23.49
C ILE A 213 -16.34 8.17 -24.73
N VAL A 214 -17.56 8.68 -24.77
CA VAL A 214 -18.46 8.57 -25.92
C VAL A 214 -18.21 9.78 -26.82
N GLN A 215 -17.89 9.55 -28.10
CA GLN A 215 -17.95 10.58 -29.13
C GLN A 215 -19.29 10.47 -29.84
N GLN A 216 -20.04 11.56 -29.88
CA GLN A 216 -21.31 11.66 -30.60
C GLN A 216 -21.27 12.95 -31.42
N GLN A 217 -21.33 12.83 -32.75
CA GLN A 217 -21.09 13.95 -33.67
C GLN A 217 -19.76 14.67 -33.36
N ASN A 218 -19.79 15.93 -32.91
CA ASN A 218 -18.62 16.73 -32.52
C ASN A 218 -18.45 16.87 -30.99
N THR A 219 -19.31 16.24 -30.18
CA THR A 219 -19.27 16.32 -28.71
C THR A 219 -18.63 15.06 -28.11
N THR A 220 -17.79 15.29 -27.11
CA THR A 220 -17.11 14.23 -26.34
C THR A 220 -17.70 14.20 -24.94
N ILE A 221 -18.31 13.08 -24.57
CA ILE A 221 -19.10 12.93 -23.35
C ILE A 221 -18.36 11.94 -22.41
N PRO A 222 -17.80 12.41 -21.28
CA PRO A 222 -17.23 11.53 -20.28
C PRO A 222 -18.35 10.92 -19.43
N LEU A 223 -18.45 9.59 -19.44
CA LEU A 223 -19.39 8.82 -18.62
C LEU A 223 -18.62 7.99 -17.60
N THR A 224 -19.22 7.78 -16.43
CA THR A 224 -18.75 6.80 -15.44
C THR A 224 -19.89 5.87 -15.13
N LEU A 225 -19.68 4.57 -15.34
CA LEU A 225 -20.65 3.53 -15.02
C LEU A 225 -20.15 2.71 -13.82
N SER A 226 -21.03 2.47 -12.86
CA SER A 226 -20.82 1.46 -11.82
C SER A 226 -21.73 0.24 -12.05
N ASN A 227 -21.50 -0.84 -11.30
CA ASN A 227 -22.21 -2.10 -11.51
C ASN A 227 -23.71 -1.99 -11.17
N GLY A 228 -24.57 -2.34 -12.12
CA GLY A 228 -26.03 -2.26 -11.97
C GLY A 228 -26.64 -0.87 -12.21
N GLU A 229 -25.83 0.17 -12.41
CA GLU A 229 -26.31 1.50 -12.82
C GLU A 229 -26.49 1.59 -14.34
N SER A 230 -27.54 2.32 -14.75
CA SER A 230 -27.84 2.62 -16.15
C SER A 230 -27.87 4.13 -16.34
N TYR A 231 -27.04 4.64 -17.25
CA TYR A 231 -27.00 6.04 -17.62
C TYR A 231 -27.72 6.25 -18.95
N ASN A 232 -28.76 7.09 -18.97
CA ASN A 232 -29.49 7.44 -20.20
C ASN A 232 -29.03 8.80 -20.72
N HIS A 233 -28.66 8.86 -22.00
CA HIS A 233 -28.31 10.08 -22.71
C HIS A 233 -28.97 10.06 -24.09
N GLU A 234 -29.79 11.07 -24.39
CA GLU A 234 -30.43 11.25 -25.71
C GLU A 234 -31.12 9.99 -26.27
N GLY A 235 -31.69 9.15 -25.38
CA GLY A 235 -32.39 7.91 -25.73
C GLY A 235 -31.49 6.67 -25.76
N ILE A 236 -30.16 6.81 -25.75
CA ILE A 236 -29.20 5.71 -25.59
C ILE A 236 -29.04 5.41 -24.09
N THR A 237 -29.17 4.15 -23.69
CA THR A 237 -28.94 3.71 -22.31
C THR A 237 -27.67 2.88 -22.21
N PHE A 238 -26.68 3.40 -21.50
CA PHE A 238 -25.42 2.73 -21.19
C PHE A 238 -25.57 1.99 -19.86
N THR A 239 -25.29 0.69 -19.83
CA THR A 239 -25.40 -0.14 -18.62
C THR A 239 -24.21 -1.07 -18.53
N LEU A 240 -23.56 -1.13 -17.35
CA LEU A 240 -22.47 -2.07 -17.11
C LEU A 240 -23.02 -3.46 -16.82
N GLN A 241 -22.87 -4.40 -17.76
CA GLN A 241 -23.37 -5.77 -17.60
C GLN A 241 -22.41 -6.71 -16.86
N SER A 242 -21.11 -6.66 -17.18
CA SER A 242 -20.08 -7.47 -16.51
C SER A 242 -18.67 -6.94 -16.75
N THR A 243 -17.76 -7.25 -15.83
CA THR A 243 -16.32 -6.98 -15.94
C THR A 243 -15.52 -8.18 -15.46
N SER A 244 -14.40 -8.51 -16.12
CA SER A 244 -13.50 -9.57 -15.68
C SER A 244 -12.25 -9.02 -14.99
N GLN A 245 -12.13 -9.24 -13.67
CA GLN A 245 -10.90 -8.92 -12.93
C GLN A 245 -9.90 -10.09 -13.06
N PRO A 246 -8.64 -9.84 -13.46
CA PRO A 246 -7.63 -10.90 -13.54
C PRO A 246 -7.31 -11.42 -12.13
N GLN A 247 -7.24 -12.74 -11.97
CA GLN A 247 -6.97 -13.41 -10.69
C GLN A 247 -5.46 -13.40 -10.41
N LEU A 248 -4.92 -12.25 -10.01
CA LEU A 248 -3.50 -12.06 -9.69
C LEU A 248 -3.27 -12.10 -8.17
N PRO A 249 -2.25 -12.83 -7.66
CA PRO A 249 -1.97 -12.92 -6.22
C PRO A 249 -1.76 -11.56 -5.53
N ILE A 250 -1.23 -10.56 -6.25
CA ILE A 250 -1.05 -9.18 -5.75
C ILE A 250 -2.35 -8.58 -5.21
N LEU A 251 -3.52 -8.96 -5.74
CA LEU A 251 -4.82 -8.43 -5.33
C LEU A 251 -5.31 -9.00 -3.98
N GLN A 252 -4.66 -10.04 -3.48
CA GLN A 252 -4.92 -10.70 -2.19
C GLN A 252 -3.85 -10.38 -1.14
N LEU A 253 -2.79 -9.63 -1.50
CA LEU A 253 -1.78 -9.23 -0.52
C LEU A 253 -2.37 -8.23 0.49
N PRO A 254 -2.01 -8.35 1.78
CA PRO A 254 -2.34 -7.34 2.77
C PRO A 254 -1.81 -5.96 2.39
N LEU A 255 -2.58 -4.93 2.75
CA LEU A 255 -2.18 -3.54 2.68
C LEU A 255 -1.93 -2.99 4.08
N ILE A 256 -0.88 -2.18 4.21
CA ILE A 256 -0.62 -1.40 5.41
C ILE A 256 -0.68 0.08 5.02
N ILE A 257 -1.58 0.82 5.64
CA ILE A 257 -1.93 2.19 5.28
C ILE A 257 -1.52 3.13 6.41
N ASN A 258 -0.80 4.20 6.07
CA ASN A 258 -0.53 5.34 6.92
C ASN A 258 -1.34 6.55 6.40
N ASP A 259 -2.44 6.87 7.07
CA ASP A 259 -3.33 7.97 6.68
C ASP A 259 -2.71 9.35 6.87
N ASP A 260 -1.85 9.51 7.89
CA ASP A 260 -1.18 10.77 8.22
C ASP A 260 -0.22 11.19 7.09
N LYS A 261 0.43 10.21 6.44
CA LYS A 261 1.32 10.41 5.28
C LYS A 261 0.62 10.26 3.93
N ALA A 262 -0.66 9.87 3.89
CA ALA A 262 -1.36 9.44 2.68
C ALA A 262 -0.56 8.40 1.85
N GLN A 263 0.02 7.42 2.54
CA GLN A 263 0.87 6.38 1.95
C GLN A 263 0.35 4.98 2.29
N ALA A 264 0.54 4.03 1.38
CA ALA A 264 0.24 2.62 1.62
C ALA A 264 1.32 1.74 0.96
N ILE A 265 1.55 0.58 1.58
CA ILE A 265 2.38 -0.49 1.03
C ILE A 265 1.57 -1.78 0.93
N MET A 266 2.03 -2.71 0.09
CA MET A 266 1.48 -4.06 -0.06
C MET A 266 2.58 -5.10 0.21
N THR A 267 2.39 -5.92 1.23
CA THR A 267 3.37 -6.92 1.67
C THR A 267 2.69 -7.98 2.54
N ALA A 268 3.38 -9.07 2.83
CA ALA A 268 2.90 -10.05 3.80
C ALA A 268 2.83 -9.43 5.21
N ALA A 269 1.70 -9.62 5.87
CA ALA A 269 1.47 -9.21 7.25
C ALA A 269 0.72 -10.32 7.99
N SER A 270 0.86 -10.34 9.31
CA SER A 270 0.11 -11.24 10.20
C SER A 270 -1.41 -11.04 10.07
N THR A 271 -2.18 -12.09 10.28
CA THR A 271 -3.65 -12.01 10.41
C THR A 271 -4.04 -11.59 11.82
N LEU A 272 -5.26 -11.05 11.97
CA LEU A 272 -5.80 -10.65 13.27
C LEU A 272 -5.80 -11.82 14.26
N GLY A 273 -5.20 -11.61 15.44
CA GLY A 273 -5.10 -12.62 16.50
C GLY A 273 -4.12 -13.76 16.22
N GLN A 274 -3.39 -13.72 15.09
CA GLN A 274 -2.38 -14.70 14.70
C GLN A 274 -1.06 -14.00 14.28
N PRO A 275 -0.39 -13.30 15.21
CA PRO A 275 0.90 -12.68 14.96
C PRO A 275 1.99 -13.71 14.63
N ILE A 276 2.73 -13.47 13.55
CA ILE A 276 3.85 -14.29 13.09
C ILE A 276 5.16 -13.57 13.42
N VAL A 277 6.02 -14.19 14.21
CA VAL A 277 7.36 -13.65 14.60
C VAL A 277 8.16 -13.27 13.36
N GLY A 278 8.85 -12.13 13.39
CA GLY A 278 9.62 -11.62 12.25
C GLY A 278 8.80 -11.09 11.07
N SER A 279 7.49 -10.88 11.23
CA SER A 279 6.64 -10.23 10.22
C SER A 279 6.06 -8.89 10.70
N VAL A 280 5.46 -8.14 9.78
CA VAL A 280 4.64 -6.98 10.13
C VAL A 280 3.34 -7.45 10.79
N GLY A 281 2.89 -6.73 11.82
CA GLY A 281 1.67 -7.09 12.56
C GLY A 281 1.90 -8.08 13.70
N THR A 282 3.14 -8.21 14.18
CA THR A 282 3.45 -8.82 15.48
C THR A 282 2.78 -8.05 16.63
N MET A 283 2.77 -6.72 16.58
CA MET A 283 2.00 -5.86 17.48
C MET A 283 0.63 -5.52 16.86
N GLN A 284 -0.46 -5.80 17.57
CA GLN A 284 -1.84 -5.61 17.08
C GLN A 284 -2.72 -4.88 18.11
N CYS A 285 -3.67 -4.07 17.64
CA CYS A 285 -4.60 -3.31 18.48
C CYS A 285 -5.85 -2.84 17.74
N ASP A 286 -6.87 -2.44 18.50
CA ASP A 286 -7.92 -1.53 18.00
C ASP A 286 -7.41 -0.09 17.86
N GLU A 287 -8.18 0.78 17.19
CA GLU A 287 -7.81 2.18 16.93
C GLU A 287 -7.46 2.97 18.20
N LYS A 288 -8.28 2.83 19.25
CA LYS A 288 -8.14 3.58 20.50
C LYS A 288 -6.93 3.09 21.27
N SER A 289 -6.67 1.78 21.25
CA SER A 289 -5.47 1.18 21.82
C SER A 289 -4.21 1.61 21.06
N ALA A 290 -4.23 1.66 19.73
CA ALA A 290 -3.13 2.20 18.92
C ALA A 290 -2.82 3.67 19.23
N ARG A 291 -3.85 4.51 19.40
CA ARG A 291 -3.71 5.92 19.79
C ARG A 291 -3.06 6.13 21.16
N ASN A 292 -3.26 5.19 22.09
CA ASN A 292 -2.72 5.24 23.45
C ASN A 292 -1.49 4.33 23.66
N PHE A 293 -0.99 3.69 22.59
CA PHE A 293 0.08 2.69 22.63
C PHE A 293 -0.19 1.54 23.62
N ARG A 294 -1.41 1.00 23.62
CA ARG A 294 -1.88 -0.11 24.45
C ARG A 294 -2.17 -1.37 23.62
N CYS A 295 -1.27 -1.66 22.68
CA CYS A 295 -1.39 -2.80 21.78
C CYS A 295 -0.83 -4.07 22.44
N THR A 296 -1.14 -5.25 21.89
CA THR A 296 -0.60 -6.54 22.36
C THR A 296 0.41 -7.08 21.34
N PHE A 297 1.40 -7.84 21.81
CA PHE A 297 2.41 -8.52 20.97
C PHE A 297 2.83 -9.83 21.67
N PRO A 298 3.20 -10.92 20.96
CA PRO A 298 3.67 -12.15 21.61
C PRO A 298 4.96 -11.92 22.39
N HIS A 299 5.11 -12.47 23.59
CA HIS A 299 6.39 -12.41 24.32
C HIS A 299 7.48 -13.20 23.57
N GLU A 300 7.07 -14.21 22.80
CA GLU A 300 7.86 -15.08 21.95
C GLU A 300 8.56 -14.37 20.76
N ILE A 301 8.29 -13.07 20.52
CA ILE A 301 9.09 -12.30 19.56
C ILE A 301 10.54 -12.10 20.03
N CYS A 302 10.83 -12.30 21.32
CA CYS A 302 12.15 -12.13 21.91
C CYS A 302 12.69 -13.43 22.50
N ASN A 303 13.97 -13.73 22.23
CA ASN A 303 14.72 -14.75 22.95
C ASN A 303 15.56 -14.07 24.03
N CYS A 304 15.32 -14.41 25.29
CA CYS A 304 15.89 -13.72 26.46
C CYS A 304 16.81 -14.65 27.26
N ILE A 305 18.01 -14.15 27.57
CA ILE A 305 19.01 -14.84 28.37
C ILE A 305 19.16 -14.06 29.70
N PRO A 306 18.57 -14.54 30.79
CA PRO A 306 18.71 -13.94 32.11
C PRO A 306 20.10 -14.20 32.69
N SER A 307 20.59 -13.25 33.48
CA SER A 307 21.77 -13.40 34.34
C SER A 307 21.42 -12.98 35.78
N ASP A 308 22.39 -12.99 36.68
CA ASP A 308 22.15 -12.67 38.10
C ASP A 308 21.64 -11.23 38.32
N PHE A 309 22.07 -10.27 37.51
CA PHE A 309 21.79 -8.84 37.73
C PHE A 309 21.02 -8.15 36.61
N ASP A 310 20.97 -8.76 35.43
CA ASP A 310 20.36 -8.18 34.23
C ASP A 310 19.95 -9.27 33.23
N THR A 311 19.00 -8.99 32.36
CA THR A 311 18.52 -9.90 31.31
C THR A 311 18.76 -9.28 29.95
N LYS A 312 19.29 -10.08 29.00
CA LYS A 312 19.54 -9.64 27.63
C LYS A 312 18.63 -10.37 26.66
N CYS A 313 17.83 -9.61 25.92
CA CYS A 313 16.94 -10.15 24.89
C CYS A 313 17.38 -9.78 23.48
N THR A 314 17.14 -10.70 22.55
CA THR A 314 17.25 -10.48 21.10
C THR A 314 15.87 -10.66 20.50
N CYS A 315 15.30 -9.60 19.93
CA CYS A 315 13.93 -9.56 19.44
C CYS A 315 13.86 -9.57 17.91
N THR A 316 12.84 -10.26 17.35
CA THR A 316 12.66 -10.46 15.91
C THR A 316 11.24 -10.07 15.49
N TYR A 317 11.12 -8.88 14.91
CA TYR A 317 9.88 -8.31 14.37
C TYR A 317 10.21 -7.34 13.24
N THR A 318 9.21 -6.90 12.48
CA THR A 318 9.37 -5.89 11.44
C THR A 318 8.46 -4.72 11.73
N ASN A 319 9.03 -3.52 11.90
CA ASN A 319 8.21 -2.31 11.98
C ASN A 319 7.66 -1.98 10.58
N PRO A 320 6.42 -1.49 10.46
CA PRO A 320 5.94 -0.90 9.23
C PRO A 320 6.96 0.07 8.62
N MET A 321 7.38 1.13 9.32
CA MET A 321 8.17 2.24 8.75
C MET A 321 9.44 1.81 8.00
N GLU A 322 10.09 0.71 8.41
CA GLU A 322 11.30 0.15 7.78
C GLU A 322 11.08 -0.24 6.30
N LEU A 323 9.83 -0.51 5.91
CA LEU A 323 9.46 -0.95 4.56
C LEU A 323 9.07 0.20 3.61
N TRP A 324 8.94 1.44 4.09
CA TRP A 324 8.37 2.55 3.31
C TRP A 324 9.33 3.10 2.24
N ASP A 325 10.63 2.79 2.37
CA ASP A 325 11.67 3.14 1.41
C ASP A 325 11.95 2.02 0.39
N LEU A 326 11.30 0.86 0.52
CA LEU A 326 11.42 -0.27 -0.40
C LEU A 326 10.44 -0.11 -1.59
N PRO A 327 10.94 0.07 -2.82
CA PRO A 327 10.08 0.26 -3.99
C PRO A 327 9.27 -0.98 -4.39
N GLU A 328 9.64 -2.17 -3.91
CA GLU A 328 8.98 -3.45 -4.24
C GLU A 328 7.63 -3.64 -3.53
N VAL A 329 7.40 -2.93 -2.41
CA VAL A 329 6.16 -3.02 -1.62
C VAL A 329 5.36 -1.71 -1.65
N ARG A 330 5.99 -0.59 -1.99
CA ARG A 330 5.37 0.73 -1.96
C ARG A 330 4.41 0.95 -3.13
N LEU A 331 3.23 1.52 -2.86
CA LEU A 331 2.32 1.93 -3.92
C LEU A 331 2.79 3.24 -4.60
N PRO A 332 2.64 3.37 -5.94
CA PRO A 332 1.98 2.45 -6.85
C PRO A 332 2.82 1.21 -7.21
N LEU A 333 2.18 0.03 -7.22
CA LEU A 333 2.82 -1.26 -7.48
C LEU A 333 2.16 -1.95 -8.68
N SER A 334 2.98 -2.40 -9.63
CA SER A 334 2.52 -3.02 -10.88
C SER A 334 2.85 -4.51 -10.95
N SER A 335 1.90 -5.32 -11.40
CA SER A 335 2.09 -6.74 -11.69
C SER A 335 1.34 -7.10 -12.97
N GLY A 336 2.09 -7.37 -14.05
CA GLY A 336 1.53 -7.61 -15.37
C GLY A 336 0.67 -6.41 -15.86
N PRO A 337 -0.61 -6.62 -16.22
CA PRO A 337 -1.50 -5.55 -16.69
C PRO A 337 -2.17 -4.74 -15.57
N VAL A 338 -1.89 -5.03 -14.29
CA VAL A 338 -2.52 -4.38 -13.14
C VAL A 338 -1.54 -3.44 -12.47
N THR A 339 -1.95 -2.19 -12.24
CA THR A 339 -1.26 -1.26 -11.34
C THR A 339 -2.19 -0.89 -10.19
N ILE A 340 -1.76 -1.21 -8.97
CA ILE A 340 -2.45 -0.82 -7.74
C ILE A 340 -1.90 0.53 -7.29
N ASN A 341 -2.78 1.46 -6.95
CA ASN A 341 -2.46 2.82 -6.54
C ASN A 341 -3.14 3.11 -5.18
N TYR A 342 -2.57 4.05 -4.43
CA TYR A 342 -3.24 4.67 -3.28
C TYR A 342 -3.24 6.18 -3.49
N LEU A 343 -4.41 6.74 -3.77
CA LEU A 343 -4.62 8.16 -4.09
C LEU A 343 -5.91 8.62 -3.41
N ASP A 344 -5.91 9.82 -2.83
CA ASP A 344 -7.09 10.41 -2.16
C ASP A 344 -7.75 9.51 -1.09
N LYS A 345 -6.94 8.66 -0.45
CA LYS A 345 -7.34 7.60 0.51
C LYS A 345 -8.15 6.44 -0.06
N GLU A 346 -8.29 6.35 -1.39
CA GLU A 346 -8.82 5.18 -2.08
C GLU A 346 -7.68 4.29 -2.60
N ILE A 347 -7.87 2.97 -2.51
CA ILE A 347 -7.00 1.98 -3.16
C ILE A 347 -7.66 1.57 -4.48
N THR A 348 -6.96 1.77 -5.59
CA THR A 348 -7.49 1.51 -6.94
C THR A 348 -6.56 0.63 -7.75
N ASN A 349 -7.12 -0.37 -8.43
CA ASN A 349 -6.45 -1.17 -9.44
C ASN A 349 -6.87 -0.64 -10.81
N ASN A 350 -5.91 -0.09 -11.55
CA ASN A 350 -6.09 0.36 -12.93
C ASN A 350 -5.58 -0.74 -13.87
N ASN A 351 -6.43 -1.19 -14.79
CA ASN A 351 -6.02 -1.97 -15.95
C ASN A 351 -6.01 -1.05 -17.19
N PRO A 352 -4.85 -0.65 -17.72
CA PRO A 352 -4.73 0.36 -18.77
C PRO A 352 -5.09 -0.16 -20.18
N GLN A 353 -5.83 -1.27 -20.30
CA GLN A 353 -6.37 -1.72 -21.59
C GLN A 353 -7.47 -0.78 -22.08
N SER A 354 -7.06 0.22 -22.88
CA SER A 354 -7.94 1.07 -23.65
C SER A 354 -8.60 0.30 -24.79
N TYR A 355 -9.83 -0.17 -24.56
CA TYR A 355 -10.65 -0.74 -25.62
C TYR A 355 -11.24 0.38 -26.48
N TYR A 356 -10.83 0.43 -27.74
CA TYR A 356 -11.53 1.15 -28.80
C TYR A 356 -12.62 0.24 -29.35
N MET A 357 -13.88 0.62 -29.21
CA MET A 357 -15.00 -0.09 -29.86
C MET A 357 -15.46 0.73 -31.06
N GLN A 358 -15.09 0.26 -32.25
CA GLN A 358 -15.69 0.66 -33.51
C GLN A 358 -16.90 -0.24 -33.77
N ASN A 359 -18.06 0.37 -34.03
CA ASN A 359 -19.27 -0.31 -34.47
C ASN A 359 -19.25 -0.56 -35.98
#